data_AF-A0A4R1GEG9-F1
#
_entry.id   AF-A0A4R1GEG9-F1
#
_cell.length_a   1.000
_cell.length_b   1.000
_cell.length_c   1.000
_cell.angle_alpha   90.00
_cell.angle_beta   90.00
_cell.angle_gamma   90.00
#
_symmetry.space_group_name_H-M   'P 1'
#
loop_
_entity.id
_entity.type
_entity.pdbx_description
1 polymer ?
#
loop_
_entity_poly.entity_id
_entity_poly.type
_entity_poly.pdbx_seq_one_letter_code
_entity_poly.pdbx_strand_id
1 'polypeptide(L)'
;MSTATAYAISFFILSPQRGINRQTVAVPDGFKITDVIADVPADSTLDLLDAGNSVFGPRPLGGGIFSTASKKLTLPAPKEVKNTSLELVVECNSEPSKPIGVAVLGYTGE
;
A
#
# COMPACT_ATOMS: atom_id res chain seq x y z
N MET A 1 -18.94 -6.86 -22.80
CA MET A 1 -17.80 -7.29 -21.97
C MET A 1 -17.15 -6.02 -21.44
N SER A 2 -17.16 -5.82 -20.12
CA SER A 2 -16.40 -4.72 -19.52
C SER A 2 -14.92 -5.05 -19.63
N THR A 3 -14.10 -4.13 -20.12
CA THR A 3 -12.64 -4.32 -20.18
C THR A 3 -12.03 -3.90 -18.86
N ALA A 4 -11.30 -4.80 -18.19
CA ALA A 4 -10.50 -4.44 -17.02
C ALA A 4 -9.52 -3.32 -17.39
N THR A 5 -9.57 -2.21 -16.64
CA THR A 5 -8.71 -1.05 -16.87
C THR A 5 -7.63 -1.03 -15.80
N ALA A 6 -6.37 -1.15 -16.21
CA ALA A 6 -5.22 -1.06 -15.32
C ALA A 6 -5.18 0.30 -14.61
N TYR A 7 -4.89 0.29 -13.32
CA TYR A 7 -4.88 1.47 -12.48
C TYR A 7 -3.74 1.41 -11.47
N ALA A 8 -3.15 2.56 -11.16
CA ALA A 8 -2.09 2.68 -10.17
C ALA A 8 -2.35 3.88 -9.27
N ILE A 9 -2.14 3.70 -7.98
CA ILE A 9 -2.15 4.76 -6.98
C ILE A 9 -0.79 4.84 -6.30
N SER A 10 -0.44 6.02 -5.80
CA SER A 10 0.83 6.23 -5.10
C SER A 10 0.64 7.07 -3.85
N PHE A 11 1.35 6.68 -2.81
CA PHE A 11 1.48 7.36 -1.54
C PHE A 11 2.91 7.86 -1.41
N PHE A 12 3.06 9.09 -0.93
CA PHE A 12 4.34 9.74 -0.70
C PHE A 12 4.31 10.48 0.65
N ILE A 13 5.08 9.97 1.61
CA ILE A 13 5.36 10.65 2.88
C ILE A 13 6.75 11.28 2.74
N LEU A 14 6.78 12.59 2.47
CA LEU A 14 8.02 13.32 2.14
C LEU A 14 8.95 13.53 3.33
N SER A 15 8.38 13.65 4.53
CA SER A 15 9.12 13.88 5.77
C SER A 15 8.65 12.89 6.84
N PRO A 16 8.92 11.59 6.64
CA PRO A 16 8.47 10.58 7.56
C PRO A 16 9.14 10.75 8.92
N GLN A 17 8.43 10.37 9.97
CA GLN A 17 8.89 10.47 11.35
C GLN A 17 8.95 9.09 11.98
N ARG A 18 9.73 8.95 13.06
CA ARG A 18 9.62 7.78 13.94
C ARG A 18 8.18 7.71 14.50
N GLY A 19 7.61 6.51 14.54
CA GLY A 19 6.23 6.27 14.92
C GLY A 19 5.31 6.08 13.72
N ILE A 20 4.05 6.49 13.85
CA ILE A 20 2.99 6.20 12.87
C ILE A 20 2.90 7.33 11.84
N ASN A 21 3.06 6.99 10.57
CA ASN A 21 2.87 7.87 9.43
C ASN A 21 1.63 7.40 8.65
N ARG A 22 0.74 8.34 8.29
CA ARG A 22 -0.52 8.02 7.60
C ARG A 22 -0.73 8.91 6.38
N GLN A 23 -1.31 8.35 5.33
CA GLN A 23 -1.77 9.09 4.18
C GLN A 23 -2.97 8.40 3.54
N THR A 24 -4.00 9.16 3.20
CA THR A 24 -5.19 8.65 2.51
C THR A 24 -5.24 9.18 1.09
N VAL A 25 -5.59 8.32 0.15
CA VAL A 25 -5.81 8.67 -1.26
C VAL A 25 -7.18 8.18 -1.71
N ALA A 26 -7.77 8.90 -2.66
CA ALA A 26 -8.98 8.44 -3.33
C ALA A 26 -8.63 7.31 -4.31
N VAL A 27 -9.51 6.31 -4.41
CA VAL A 27 -9.41 5.22 -5.39
C VAL A 27 -10.72 5.10 -6.16
N PRO A 28 -10.69 4.64 -7.43
CA PRO A 28 -11.91 4.38 -8.19
C PRO A 28 -12.79 3.31 -7.54
N ASP A 29 -14.09 3.37 -7.84
CA ASP A 29 -15.01 2.30 -7.47
C ASP A 29 -14.64 0.97 -8.14
N GLY A 30 -14.80 -0.14 -7.41
CA GLY A 30 -14.43 -1.48 -7.88
C GLY A 30 -12.92 -1.70 -8.08
N PHE A 31 -12.05 -0.90 -7.46
CA PHE A 31 -10.59 -1.09 -7.54
C PHE A 31 -10.15 -2.38 -6.85
N LYS A 32 -9.37 -3.20 -7.56
CA LYS A 32 -8.80 -4.46 -7.07
C LYS A 32 -7.29 -4.39 -7.11
N ILE A 33 -6.66 -4.53 -5.93
CA ILE A 33 -5.21 -4.46 -5.74
C ILE A 33 -4.57 -5.81 -6.13
N THR A 34 -3.50 -5.77 -6.93
CA THR A 34 -2.74 -6.96 -7.32
C THR A 34 -1.31 -6.93 -6.78
N ASP A 35 -0.67 -5.78 -6.78
CA ASP A 35 0.73 -5.62 -6.39
C ASP A 35 0.93 -4.38 -5.53
N VAL A 36 1.91 -4.46 -4.65
CA VAL A 36 2.40 -3.35 -3.83
C VAL A 36 3.89 -3.22 -4.05
N ILE A 37 4.35 -2.03 -4.44
CA ILE A 37 5.75 -1.69 -4.55
C ILE A 37 6.03 -0.64 -3.48
N ALA A 38 6.99 -0.87 -2.60
CA ALA A 38 7.23 0.03 -1.47
C ALA A 38 8.72 0.27 -1.22
N ASP A 39 9.08 1.53 -1.00
CA ASP A 39 10.35 1.92 -0.42
C ASP A 39 10.13 2.33 1.03
N VAL A 40 10.05 1.33 1.90
CA VAL A 40 9.93 1.48 3.36
C VAL A 40 11.18 0.94 4.06
N PRO A 41 11.55 1.47 5.23
CA PRO A 41 12.63 0.90 6.03
C PRO A 41 12.34 -0.57 6.41
N ALA A 42 13.38 -1.41 6.42
CA ALA A 42 13.23 -2.85 6.64
C ALA A 42 12.70 -3.20 8.04
N ASP A 43 12.94 -2.33 9.02
CA ASP A 43 12.49 -2.44 10.40
C ASP A 43 11.08 -1.86 10.62
N SER A 44 10.42 -1.32 9.60
CA SER A 44 9.07 -0.74 9.71
C SER A 44 7.97 -1.77 9.46
N THR A 45 6.71 -1.41 9.73
CA THR A 45 5.54 -2.14 9.22
C THR A 45 4.73 -1.26 8.27
N LEU A 46 4.06 -1.87 7.30
CA LEU A 46 3.23 -1.23 6.29
C LEU A 46 1.86 -1.92 6.24
N ASP A 47 0.80 -1.13 6.29
CA ASP A 47 -0.57 -1.59 6.09
C ASP A 47 -1.33 -0.70 5.10
N LEU A 48 -2.31 -1.30 4.42
CA LEU A 48 -3.29 -0.59 3.62
C LEU A 48 -4.66 -0.85 4.24
N LEU A 49 -5.35 0.21 4.63
CA LEU A 49 -6.64 0.15 5.29
C LEU A 49 -7.75 0.63 4.36
N ASP A 50 -8.76 -0.21 4.21
CA ASP A 50 -10.03 0.09 3.56
C ASP A 50 -11.11 0.29 4.63
N ALA A 51 -11.53 1.55 4.83
CA ALA A 51 -12.39 1.96 5.95
C ALA A 51 -11.93 1.42 7.32
N GLY A 52 -10.62 1.49 7.58
CA GLY A 52 -10.01 1.03 8.83
C GLY A 52 -9.74 -0.48 8.91
N ASN A 53 -10.14 -1.27 7.91
CA ASN A 53 -9.86 -2.70 7.85
C ASN A 53 -8.64 -2.97 6.97
N SER A 54 -7.68 -3.76 7.47
CA SER A 54 -6.50 -4.10 6.68
C SER A 54 -6.84 -4.95 5.46
N VAL A 55 -6.28 -4.55 4.32
CA VAL A 55 -6.35 -5.27 3.04
C VAL A 55 -5.52 -6.57 3.08
N PHE A 56 -4.43 -6.60 3.85
CA PHE A 56 -3.51 -7.74 3.90
C PHE A 56 -3.93 -8.82 4.89
N GLY A 57 -4.91 -8.54 5.75
CA GLY A 57 -5.42 -9.47 6.77
C GLY A 57 -5.16 -8.96 8.19
N PRO A 58 -5.07 -9.83 9.20
CA PRO A 58 -5.06 -9.39 10.60
C PRO A 58 -3.76 -8.71 11.05
N ARG A 59 -2.73 -8.64 10.19
CA ARG A 59 -1.41 -8.10 10.55
C ARG A 59 -0.86 -7.24 9.41
N PRO A 60 -0.19 -6.12 9.74
CA PRO A 60 0.53 -5.33 8.76
C PRO A 60 1.71 -6.14 8.20
N LEU A 61 2.18 -5.75 7.02
CA LEU A 61 3.35 -6.32 6.36
C LEU A 61 4.63 -5.78 7.00
N GLY A 62 5.61 -6.65 7.22
CA GLY A 62 6.95 -6.20 7.62
C GLY A 62 7.69 -5.54 6.45
N GLY A 63 8.35 -4.41 6.68
CA GLY A 63 9.09 -3.66 5.67
C GLY A 63 10.21 -4.48 5.01
N GLY A 64 10.76 -5.46 5.74
CA GLY A 64 11.72 -6.44 5.22
C GLY A 64 11.26 -7.18 3.95
N ILE A 65 9.94 -7.35 3.74
CA ILE A 65 9.38 -7.96 2.52
C ILE A 65 9.79 -7.18 1.26
N PHE A 66 9.95 -5.86 1.38
CA PHE A 66 10.31 -4.97 0.28
C PHE A 66 11.82 -4.71 0.17
N SER A 67 12.66 -5.42 0.94
CA SER A 67 14.13 -5.28 0.89
C SER A 67 14.79 -6.03 -0.28
N THR A 68 14.03 -6.33 -1.33
CA THR A 68 14.51 -7.00 -2.55
C THR A 68 14.84 -5.99 -3.66
N ALA A 69 15.51 -6.42 -4.73
CA ALA A 69 15.82 -5.54 -5.86
C ALA A 69 14.56 -4.97 -6.55
N SER A 70 13.45 -5.74 -6.56
CA SER A 70 12.19 -5.31 -7.16
C SER A 70 11.30 -4.52 -6.20
N LYS A 71 11.56 -4.58 -4.88
CA LYS A 71 10.76 -3.96 -3.81
C LYS A 71 9.25 -4.21 -3.95
N LYS A 72 8.88 -5.37 -4.49
CA LYS A 72 7.51 -5.68 -4.89
C LYS A 72 6.97 -6.88 -4.15
N LEU A 73 5.76 -6.76 -3.64
CA LEU A 73 4.90 -7.84 -3.18
C LEU A 73 3.76 -8.02 -4.18
N THR A 74 3.62 -9.22 -4.73
CA THR A 74 2.43 -9.61 -5.51
C THR A 74 1.48 -10.37 -4.59
N LEU A 75 0.21 -9.98 -4.57
CA LEU A 75 -0.81 -10.64 -3.74
C LEU A 75 -1.19 -11.99 -4.36
N PRO A 76 -1.47 -13.02 -3.53
CA PRO A 76 -1.83 -14.35 -4.04
C PRO A 76 -3.16 -14.37 -4.80
N ALA A 77 -4.03 -13.39 -4.53
CA ALA A 77 -5.25 -13.12 -5.27
C ALA A 77 -5.54 -11.60 -5.20
N PRO A 78 -6.17 -11.01 -6.23
CA PRO A 78 -6.57 -9.62 -6.18
C PRO A 78 -7.44 -9.32 -4.94
N LYS A 79 -7.20 -8.18 -4.29
CA LYS A 79 -7.97 -7.73 -3.14
C LYS A 79 -8.82 -6.52 -3.51
N GLU A 80 -10.13 -6.69 -3.41
CA GLU A 80 -11.09 -5.63 -3.66
C GLU A 80 -11.05 -4.59 -2.55
N VAL A 81 -10.99 -3.32 -2.94
CA VAL A 81 -11.22 -2.16 -2.07
C VAL A 81 -12.68 -1.79 -2.19
N LYS A 82 -13.42 -1.89 -1.08
CA LYS A 82 -14.87 -1.71 -1.04
C LYS A 82 -15.29 -0.24 -0.99
N ASN A 83 -14.36 0.65 -0.64
CA ASN A 83 -14.60 2.08 -0.57
C ASN A 83 -13.73 2.82 -1.59
N THR A 84 -14.11 4.05 -1.90
CA THR A 84 -13.37 4.93 -2.82
C THR A 84 -12.22 5.67 -2.14
N SER A 85 -11.72 5.14 -1.01
CA SER A 85 -10.59 5.71 -0.27
C SER A 85 -9.73 4.59 0.32
N LEU A 86 -8.41 4.72 0.18
CA LEU A 86 -7.44 3.80 0.76
C LEU A 86 -6.46 4.57 1.63
N GLU A 87 -6.26 4.11 2.86
CA GLU A 87 -5.30 4.68 3.80
C GLU A 87 -4.04 3.82 3.85
N LEU A 88 -2.88 4.45 3.65
CA LEU A 88 -1.58 3.87 3.96
C LEU A 88 -1.24 4.18 5.42
N VAL A 89 -0.82 3.16 6.16
CA VAL A 89 -0.20 3.29 7.47
C VAL A 89 1.19 2.70 7.42
N VAL A 90 2.21 3.47 7.80
CA VAL A 90 3.57 2.97 7.99
C VAL A 90 4.05 3.30 9.39
N GLU A 91 4.36 2.26 10.17
CA GLU A 91 4.94 2.41 11.51
C GLU A 91 6.45 2.22 11.45
N CYS A 92 7.19 3.29 11.71
CA CYS A 92 8.64 3.32 11.66
C CYS A 92 9.23 3.21 13.07
N ASN A 93 10.00 2.14 13.32
CA ASN A 93 10.69 1.93 14.60
C ASN A 93 11.84 2.92 14.83
N SER A 94 12.47 3.35 13.75
CA SER A 94 13.51 4.37 13.68
C SER A 94 13.09 5.54 12.79
N GLU A 95 13.77 6.69 12.88
CA GLU A 95 13.50 7.83 12.00
C GLU A 95 14.02 7.52 10.58
N PRO A 96 13.16 7.54 9.53
CA PRO A 96 13.62 7.21 8.19
C PRO A 96 14.50 8.33 7.61
N SER A 97 15.61 7.95 6.97
CA SER A 97 16.56 8.90 6.38
C SER A 97 16.16 9.43 4.99
N LYS A 98 15.03 8.96 4.45
CA LYS A 98 14.53 9.29 3.11
C LYS A 98 13.00 9.24 3.08
N PRO A 99 12.35 9.87 2.09
CA PRO A 99 10.91 9.74 1.88
C PRO A 99 10.45 8.29 1.76
N ILE A 100 9.22 8.02 2.20
CA ILE A 100 8.54 6.74 1.97
C ILE A 100 7.67 6.88 0.73
N GLY A 101 7.88 5.98 -0.23
CA GLY A 101 7.07 5.86 -1.44
C GLY A 101 6.41 4.49 -1.51
N VAL A 102 5.10 4.45 -1.72
CA VAL A 102 4.33 3.21 -1.90
C VAL A 102 3.45 3.34 -3.12
N ALA A 103 3.64 2.48 -4.11
CA ALA A 103 2.76 2.35 -5.26
C ALA A 103 1.92 1.07 -5.13
N VAL A 104 0.62 1.22 -5.34
CA VAL A 104 -0.32 0.09 -5.34
C VAL A 104 -0.88 -0.04 -6.74
N LEU A 105 -0.68 -1.21 -7.33
CA LEU A 105 -1.10 -1.54 -8.69
C LEU A 105 -2.36 -2.40 -8.63
N GLY A 106 -3.22 -2.24 -9.62
CA GLY A 106 -4.44 -2.99 -9.72
C GLY A 106 -5.21 -2.70 -10.98
N TYR A 107 -6.51 -2.95 -10.93
CA TYR A 107 -7.41 -2.68 -12.04
C TYR A 107 -8.81 -2.33 -11.53
N THR A 108 -9.63 -1.77 -12.42
CA THR A 108 -11.05 -1.53 -12.22
C THR A 108 -11.85 -2.33 -13.25
N GLY A 109 -13.03 -2.82 -12.87
CA GLY A 109 -13.89 -3.66 -13.72
C GLY A 109 -13.88 -5.16 -13.38
N GLU A 110 -14.72 -5.91 -14.10
CA GLU A 110 -14.82 -7.37 -14.02
C GLU A 110 -13.80 -8.09 -14.88
#